data_AF-A0A399RJF4-F1
#
_entry.id   AF-A0A399RJF4-F1
#
_cell.length_a   1.000
_cell.length_b   1.000
_cell.length_c   1.000
_cell.angle_alpha   90.00
_cell.angle_beta   90.00
_cell.angle_gamma   90.00
#
_symmetry.space_group_name_H-M   'P 1'
#
loop_
_entity.id
_entity.type
_entity.pdbx_description
1 polymer ?
#
loop_
_entity_poly.entity_id
_entity_poly.type
_entity_poly.pdbx_seq_one_letter_code
_entity_poly.pdbx_strand_id
1 'polypeptide(L)'
;MRKRLLRYLGALLVSMICAYSGAQRYAAAEPGGSCTLTDVAAWHAALDDPQEEATPLYRQTVTEAFLSRCPDRPEAPGAHQVAGIAAAWVGDIEAAAAHFDRAGYVTDSETLLMHAAVRFAKGEADRARALRDEALEHWIARLERQALADIEIEETFAGELISVRFRQTDPETQVSHLWIARPEAAAWPAALSVTSERQLNALFRLRAGEGAKALRHVRLYRCRARKVLARTNEPIGDGDMNAAARASLIAYMADPDVPAPGEVEACLFDGRILPKVSRARSIPLQ
;
A
#
# COMPACT_ATOMS: atom_id res chain seq x y z
N MET A 1 3.74 -44.04 27.45
CA MET A 1 4.84 -43.08 27.14
C MET A 1 5.49 -43.31 25.76
N ARG A 2 5.79 -44.54 25.35
CA ARG A 2 6.46 -44.90 24.08
C ARG A 2 5.84 -44.33 22.78
N LYS A 3 4.50 -44.25 22.69
CA LYS A 3 3.79 -43.67 21.52
C LYS A 3 3.90 -42.14 21.38
N ARG A 4 4.09 -41.40 22.47
CA ARG A 4 4.28 -39.93 22.43
C ARG A 4 5.72 -39.60 22.01
N LEU A 5 6.71 -40.33 22.54
CA LEU A 5 8.12 -40.21 22.16
C LEU A 5 8.36 -40.47 20.66
N LEU A 6 7.72 -41.49 20.08
CA LEU A 6 7.81 -41.79 18.64
C LEU A 6 7.18 -40.69 17.76
N ARG A 7 6.12 -40.01 18.22
CA ARG A 7 5.51 -38.89 17.50
C ARG A 7 6.40 -37.63 17.51
N TYR A 8 7.04 -37.34 18.64
CA TYR A 8 7.98 -36.21 18.72
C TYR A 8 9.24 -36.46 17.89
N LEU A 9 9.78 -37.69 17.89
CA LEU A 9 10.89 -38.07 17.02
C LEU A 9 10.52 -37.98 15.53
N GLY A 10 9.31 -38.38 15.15
CA GLY A 10 8.80 -38.23 13.79
C GLY A 10 8.67 -36.76 13.37
N ALA A 11 8.12 -35.90 14.24
CA ALA A 11 8.01 -34.47 13.96
C ALA A 11 9.37 -33.78 13.84
N LEU A 12 10.37 -34.21 14.64
CA LEU A 12 11.72 -33.67 14.61
C LEU A 12 12.47 -34.11 13.34
N LEU A 13 12.31 -35.37 12.92
CA LEU A 13 12.85 -35.87 11.65
C LEU A 13 12.23 -35.17 10.44
N VAL A 14 10.91 -34.97 10.42
CA VAL A 14 10.23 -34.24 9.34
C VAL A 14 10.69 -32.78 9.31
N SER A 15 10.82 -32.12 10.46
CA SER A 15 11.33 -30.75 10.54
C SER A 15 12.77 -30.63 10.06
N MET A 16 13.62 -31.61 10.41
CA MET A 16 15.01 -31.68 9.97
C MET A 16 15.12 -31.97 8.47
N ILE A 17 14.27 -32.86 7.93
CA ILE A 17 14.21 -33.14 6.49
C ILE A 17 13.68 -31.93 5.73
N CYS A 18 12.67 -31.21 6.22
CA CYS A 18 12.16 -29.98 5.59
C CYS A 18 13.19 -28.84 5.65
N ALA A 19 13.91 -28.68 6.77
CA ALA A 19 15.00 -27.71 6.88
C ALA A 19 16.18 -28.09 5.95
N TYR A 20 16.53 -29.37 5.87
CA TYR A 20 17.62 -29.87 5.03
C TYR A 20 17.28 -29.83 3.53
N SER A 21 16.06 -30.19 3.14
CA SER A 21 15.61 -30.10 1.74
C SER A 21 15.32 -28.66 1.32
N GLY A 22 14.91 -27.80 2.25
CA GLY A 22 14.94 -26.34 2.07
C GLY A 22 16.36 -25.88 1.78
N ALA A 23 17.32 -26.18 2.67
CA ALA A 23 18.72 -25.79 2.53
C ALA A 23 19.41 -26.39 1.28
N GLN A 24 19.10 -27.64 0.89
CA GLN A 24 19.67 -28.28 -0.30
C GLN A 24 19.11 -27.69 -1.61
N ARG A 25 17.85 -27.23 -1.64
CA ARG A 25 17.34 -26.47 -2.79
C ARG A 25 18.04 -25.11 -2.94
N TYR A 26 18.51 -24.52 -1.84
CA TYR A 26 19.33 -23.30 -1.87
C TYR A 26 20.81 -23.57 -2.16
N ALA A 27 21.36 -24.72 -1.74
CA ALA A 27 22.78 -25.06 -1.92
C ALA A 27 23.11 -25.68 -3.30
N ALA A 28 22.14 -26.30 -3.98
CA ALA A 28 22.36 -26.92 -5.30
C ALA A 28 22.28 -25.93 -6.47
N ALA A 29 22.17 -24.63 -6.20
CA ALA A 29 22.01 -23.57 -7.21
C ALA A 29 23.17 -22.56 -7.20
N GLU A 30 24.38 -22.97 -6.83
CA GLU A 30 25.59 -22.17 -7.09
C GLU A 30 26.34 -22.74 -8.31
N PRO A 31 25.90 -22.46 -9.55
CA PRO A 31 26.86 -22.39 -10.64
C PRO A 31 27.76 -21.20 -10.32
N GLY A 32 29.08 -21.32 -10.53
CA GLY A 32 30.09 -20.31 -10.18
C GLY A 32 29.94 -18.97 -10.91
N GLY A 33 28.89 -18.22 -10.60
CA GLY A 33 28.68 -16.83 -10.96
C GLY A 33 29.16 -15.90 -9.84
N SER A 34 29.49 -14.67 -10.20
CA SER A 34 30.04 -13.61 -9.35
C SER A 34 29.14 -13.12 -8.20
N CYS A 35 27.94 -13.68 -8.04
CA CYS A 35 26.97 -13.25 -7.04
C CYS A 35 26.44 -14.43 -6.21
N THR A 36 26.60 -14.32 -4.89
CA THR A 36 26.29 -15.35 -3.89
C THR A 36 25.09 -14.97 -3.02
N LEU A 37 24.58 -15.91 -2.20
CA LEU A 37 23.57 -15.59 -1.18
C LEU A 37 24.07 -14.57 -0.15
N THR A 38 25.38 -14.46 0.04
CA THR A 38 26.00 -13.44 0.90
C THR A 38 25.75 -12.04 0.36
N ASP A 39 25.76 -11.84 -0.96
CA ASP A 39 25.49 -10.55 -1.59
C ASP A 39 24.03 -10.11 -1.38
N VAL A 40 23.10 -11.08 -1.43
CA VAL A 40 21.68 -10.86 -1.14
C VAL A 40 21.49 -10.49 0.33
N ALA A 41 22.12 -11.23 1.25
CA ALA A 41 22.07 -10.93 2.68
C ALA A 41 22.67 -9.57 3.01
N ALA A 42 23.78 -9.20 2.37
CA ALA A 42 24.41 -7.88 2.53
C ALA A 42 23.52 -6.75 2.02
N TRP A 43 22.83 -6.95 0.88
CA TRP A 43 21.86 -5.99 0.38
C TRP A 43 20.68 -5.80 1.34
N HIS A 44 20.08 -6.89 1.84
CA HIS A 44 19.01 -6.80 2.84
C HIS A 44 19.47 -6.12 4.14
N ALA A 45 20.63 -6.51 4.67
CA ALA A 45 21.19 -5.91 5.87
C ALA A 45 21.40 -4.40 5.70
N ALA A 46 21.90 -3.97 4.54
CA ALA A 46 22.11 -2.55 4.26
C ALA A 46 20.81 -1.74 4.14
N LEU A 47 19.68 -2.38 3.80
CA LEU A 47 18.35 -1.74 3.78
C LEU A 47 17.67 -1.71 5.15
N ASP A 48 17.82 -2.77 5.95
CA ASP A 48 17.15 -2.93 7.24
C ASP A 48 17.88 -2.22 8.37
N ASP A 49 19.22 -2.24 8.37
CA ASP A 49 20.10 -1.63 9.38
C ASP A 49 21.22 -0.81 8.70
N PRO A 50 20.85 0.37 8.15
CA PRO A 50 21.79 1.18 7.40
C PRO A 50 22.85 1.76 8.33
N GLN A 51 24.11 1.67 7.91
CA GLN A 51 25.26 2.21 8.66
C GLN A 51 25.34 3.75 8.60
N GLU A 52 24.51 4.37 7.77
CA GLU A 52 24.37 5.81 7.57
C GLU A 52 22.88 6.20 7.55
N GLU A 53 22.57 7.49 7.38
CA GLU A 53 21.18 7.95 7.27
C GLU A 53 20.48 7.27 6.08
N ALA A 54 19.32 6.66 6.34
CA ALA A 54 18.55 5.83 5.41
C ALA A 54 17.80 6.64 4.32
N THR A 55 18.50 7.55 3.65
CA THR A 55 17.93 8.43 2.62
C THR A 55 17.50 7.66 1.37
N PRO A 56 16.60 8.21 0.54
CA PRO A 56 16.27 7.62 -0.76
C PRO A 56 17.51 7.41 -1.64
N LEU A 57 18.44 8.37 -1.67
CA LEU A 57 19.68 8.27 -2.44
C LEU A 57 20.56 7.09 -1.99
N TYR A 58 20.69 6.90 -0.66
CA TYR A 58 21.41 5.75 -0.10
C TYR A 58 20.77 4.43 -0.53
N ARG A 59 19.44 4.31 -0.39
CA ARG A 59 18.68 3.11 -0.80
C ARG A 59 18.85 2.82 -2.29
N GLN A 60 18.82 3.84 -3.14
CA GLN A 60 19.07 3.72 -4.57
C GLN A 60 20.48 3.18 -4.82
N THR A 61 21.49 3.82 -4.25
CA THR A 61 22.92 3.49 -4.46
C THR A 61 23.24 2.06 -4.04
N VAL A 62 22.81 1.64 -2.85
CA VAL A 62 23.03 0.28 -2.34
C VAL A 62 22.33 -0.76 -3.21
N THR A 63 21.12 -0.45 -3.68
CA THR A 63 20.33 -1.37 -4.51
C THR A 63 20.87 -1.47 -5.94
N GLU A 64 21.33 -0.38 -6.54
CA GLU A 64 22.02 -0.39 -7.84
C GLU A 64 23.37 -1.14 -7.76
N ALA A 65 24.09 -1.00 -6.64
CA ALA A 65 25.30 -1.77 -6.39
C ALA A 65 25.01 -3.28 -6.29
N PHE A 66 23.87 -3.68 -5.72
CA PHE A 66 23.41 -5.07 -5.75
C PHE A 66 23.05 -5.51 -7.17
N LEU A 67 22.21 -4.76 -7.88
CA LEU A 67 21.75 -5.08 -9.24
C LEU A 67 22.90 -5.19 -10.25
N SER A 68 23.95 -4.38 -10.10
CA SER A 68 25.15 -4.46 -10.95
C SER A 68 25.97 -5.73 -10.72
N ARG A 69 26.06 -6.20 -9.46
CA ARG A 69 26.75 -7.46 -9.11
C ARG A 69 25.91 -8.71 -9.43
N CYS A 70 24.59 -8.58 -9.30
CA CYS A 70 23.64 -9.69 -9.23
C CYS A 70 22.44 -9.51 -10.18
N PRO A 71 22.64 -9.24 -11.49
CA PRO A 71 21.55 -8.84 -12.38
C PRO A 71 20.51 -9.94 -12.65
N ASP A 72 20.95 -11.21 -12.68
CA ASP A 72 20.09 -12.34 -13.08
C ASP A 72 19.50 -13.11 -11.89
N ARG A 73 19.61 -12.56 -10.68
CA ARG A 73 19.13 -13.23 -9.47
C ARG A 73 17.61 -13.16 -9.32
N PRO A 74 16.97 -14.15 -8.69
CA PRO A 74 15.54 -14.12 -8.40
C PRO A 74 15.07 -12.89 -7.61
N GLU A 75 15.96 -12.28 -6.84
CA GLU A 75 15.70 -11.08 -6.05
C GLU A 75 15.75 -9.78 -6.89
N ALA A 76 16.34 -9.82 -8.09
CA ALA A 76 16.54 -8.64 -8.94
C ALA A 76 15.24 -7.88 -9.27
N PRO A 77 14.09 -8.53 -9.57
CA PRO A 77 12.84 -7.81 -9.78
C PRO A 77 12.38 -7.01 -8.55
N GLY A 78 12.58 -7.55 -7.34
CA GLY A 78 12.28 -6.84 -6.09
C GLY A 78 13.26 -5.71 -5.81
N ALA A 79 14.54 -5.91 -6.14
CA ALA A 79 15.54 -4.84 -6.07
C ALA A 79 15.24 -3.71 -7.07
N HIS A 80 14.79 -4.02 -8.29
CA HIS A 80 14.34 -3.03 -9.25
C HIS A 80 13.14 -2.23 -8.72
N GLN A 81 12.19 -2.85 -8.03
CA GLN A 81 11.10 -2.13 -7.36
C GLN A 81 11.62 -1.14 -6.30
N VAL A 82 12.55 -1.57 -5.43
CA VAL A 82 13.14 -0.71 -4.38
C VAL A 82 13.91 0.46 -5.00
N ALA A 83 14.74 0.20 -6.01
CA ALA A 83 15.49 1.24 -6.72
C ALA A 83 14.55 2.21 -7.45
N GLY A 84 13.46 1.73 -8.05
CA GLY A 84 12.46 2.56 -8.71
C GLY A 84 11.77 3.54 -7.75
N ILE A 85 11.36 3.05 -6.57
CA ILE A 85 10.80 3.91 -5.51
C ILE A 85 11.84 4.92 -5.03
N ALA A 86 13.07 4.49 -4.78
CA ALA A 86 14.14 5.34 -4.30
C ALA A 86 14.47 6.46 -5.30
N ALA A 87 14.66 6.12 -6.58
CA ALA A 87 14.89 7.07 -7.66
C ALA A 87 13.73 8.06 -7.81
N ALA A 88 12.49 7.60 -7.70
CA ALA A 88 11.31 8.46 -7.75
C ALA A 88 11.31 9.52 -6.63
N TRP A 89 11.69 9.15 -5.40
CA TRP A 89 11.82 10.08 -4.28
C TRP A 89 13.00 11.06 -4.42
N VAL A 90 14.08 10.66 -5.10
CA VAL A 90 15.20 11.55 -5.44
C VAL A 90 14.85 12.50 -6.59
N GLY A 91 13.78 12.20 -7.34
CA GLY A 91 13.35 12.98 -8.51
C GLY A 91 14.00 12.55 -9.82
N ASP A 92 14.70 11.41 -9.85
CA ASP A 92 15.25 10.83 -11.08
C ASP A 92 14.17 10.03 -11.82
N ILE A 93 13.38 10.75 -12.63
CA ILE A 93 12.23 10.22 -13.37
C ILE A 93 12.64 9.09 -14.32
N GLU A 94 13.78 9.24 -15.02
CA GLU A 94 14.23 8.29 -16.02
C GLU A 94 14.74 7.00 -15.39
N ALA A 95 15.58 7.10 -14.35
CA ALA A 95 16.02 5.93 -13.61
C ALA A 95 14.82 5.21 -12.97
N ALA A 96 13.90 5.96 -12.34
CA ALA A 96 12.72 5.38 -11.71
C ALA A 96 11.86 4.59 -12.71
N ALA A 97 11.59 5.15 -13.88
CA ALA A 97 10.83 4.48 -14.93
C ALA A 97 11.53 3.21 -15.43
N ALA A 98 12.84 3.28 -15.69
CA ALA A 98 13.64 2.14 -16.13
C ALA A 98 13.67 1.01 -15.08
N HIS A 99 13.74 1.36 -13.81
CA HIS A 99 13.68 0.41 -12.71
C HIS A 99 12.28 -0.22 -12.58
N PHE A 100 11.20 0.57 -12.63
CA PHE A 100 9.86 0.01 -12.58
C PHE A 100 9.52 -0.87 -13.79
N ASP A 101 10.08 -0.62 -14.98
CA ASP A 101 9.91 -1.49 -16.15
C ASP A 101 10.58 -2.87 -16.00
N ARG A 102 11.53 -2.97 -15.06
CA ARG A 102 12.22 -4.22 -14.70
C ARG A 102 11.76 -4.77 -13.35
N ALA A 103 10.97 -4.01 -12.61
CA ALA A 103 10.25 -4.53 -11.46
C ALA A 103 9.31 -5.62 -12.00
N GLY A 104 9.29 -6.77 -11.34
CA GLY A 104 8.46 -7.89 -11.76
C GLY A 104 6.97 -7.57 -11.57
N TYR A 105 6.16 -8.61 -11.41
CA TYR A 105 4.75 -8.40 -11.11
C TYR A 105 4.56 -7.71 -9.74
N VAL A 106 3.97 -6.51 -9.73
CA VAL A 106 3.70 -5.70 -8.54
C VAL A 106 2.20 -5.68 -8.25
N THR A 107 1.82 -5.93 -6.99
CA THR A 107 0.40 -5.88 -6.56
C THR A 107 0.18 -4.93 -5.37
N ASP A 108 1.25 -4.36 -4.82
CA ASP A 108 1.16 -3.40 -3.73
C ASP A 108 0.73 -2.03 -4.28
N SER A 109 -0.36 -1.49 -3.73
CA SER A 109 -0.99 -0.26 -4.19
C SER A 109 -0.09 0.95 -4.07
N GLU A 110 0.74 1.02 -3.03
CA GLU A 110 1.68 2.12 -2.79
C GLU A 110 2.74 2.17 -3.90
N THR A 111 3.31 1.02 -4.25
CA THR A 111 4.27 0.89 -5.34
C THR A 111 3.63 1.24 -6.70
N LEU A 112 2.44 0.72 -6.98
CA LEU A 112 1.74 0.99 -8.25
C LEU A 112 1.39 2.49 -8.39
N LEU A 113 0.95 3.14 -7.31
CA LEU A 113 0.69 4.58 -7.31
C LEU A 113 2.00 5.39 -7.43
N MET A 114 3.11 4.96 -6.85
CA MET A 114 4.41 5.58 -7.10
C MET A 114 4.84 5.44 -8.56
N HIS A 115 4.65 4.26 -9.16
CA HIS A 115 4.94 4.05 -10.58
C HIS A 115 4.05 4.93 -11.46
N ALA A 116 2.76 5.04 -11.14
CA ALA A 116 1.86 5.97 -11.83
C ALA A 116 2.35 7.41 -11.75
N ALA A 117 2.86 7.86 -10.59
CA ALA A 117 3.40 9.21 -10.42
C ALA A 117 4.60 9.47 -11.34
N VAL A 118 5.50 8.49 -11.47
CA VAL A 118 6.63 8.56 -12.43
C VAL A 118 6.13 8.63 -13.87
N ARG A 119 5.08 7.87 -14.22
CA ARG A 119 4.49 7.89 -15.57
C ARG A 119 3.80 9.22 -15.88
N PHE A 120 3.13 9.83 -14.91
CA PHE A 120 2.64 11.20 -15.04
C PHE A 120 3.77 12.19 -15.27
N ALA A 121 4.86 12.10 -14.51
CA ALA A 121 6.02 12.96 -14.66
C ALA A 121 6.66 12.86 -16.06
N LYS A 122 6.61 11.67 -16.69
CA LYS A 122 7.05 11.45 -18.07
C LYS A 122 6.06 11.92 -19.14
N GLY A 123 4.87 12.38 -18.76
CA GLY A 123 3.78 12.70 -19.69
C GLY A 123 3.07 11.47 -20.27
N GLU A 124 3.28 10.28 -19.69
CA GLU A 124 2.68 9.01 -20.12
C GLU A 124 1.31 8.80 -19.44
N ALA A 125 0.36 9.69 -19.70
CA ALA A 125 -0.90 9.78 -18.98
C ALA A 125 -1.73 8.47 -18.99
N ASP A 126 -1.86 7.82 -20.14
CA ASP A 126 -2.61 6.55 -20.24
C ASP A 126 -1.98 5.42 -19.43
N ARG A 127 -0.65 5.35 -19.39
CA ARG A 127 0.09 4.34 -18.63
C ARG A 127 -0.02 4.61 -17.13
N ALA A 128 0.03 5.88 -16.73
CA ALA A 128 -0.20 6.29 -15.35
C ALA A 128 -1.62 5.93 -14.89
N ARG A 129 -2.63 6.18 -15.73
CA ARG A 129 -4.02 5.80 -15.48
C ARG A 129 -4.16 4.29 -15.28
N ALA A 130 -3.59 3.48 -16.17
CA ALA A 130 -3.65 2.02 -16.08
C ALA A 130 -3.04 1.49 -14.76
N LEU A 131 -1.89 2.03 -14.35
CA LEU A 131 -1.24 1.65 -13.08
C LEU A 131 -2.06 2.05 -11.85
N ARG A 132 -2.69 3.23 -11.88
CA ARG A 132 -3.63 3.65 -10.85
C ARG A 132 -4.81 2.68 -10.76
N ASP A 133 -5.42 2.34 -11.89
CA ASP A 133 -6.58 1.45 -11.91
C ASP A 133 -6.21 0.04 -11.42
N GLU A 134 -5.05 -0.47 -11.83
CA GLU A 134 -4.49 -1.72 -11.33
C GLU A 134 -4.27 -1.68 -9.79
N ALA A 135 -3.82 -0.55 -9.24
CA ALA A 135 -3.68 -0.38 -7.79
C ALA A 135 -5.03 -0.51 -7.05
N LEU A 136 -6.10 0.08 -7.60
CA LEU A 136 -7.45 -0.05 -7.04
C LEU A 136 -7.97 -1.48 -7.18
N GLU A 137 -7.80 -2.10 -8.34
CA GLU A 137 -8.30 -3.45 -8.62
C GLU A 137 -7.63 -4.49 -7.72
N HIS A 138 -6.30 -4.45 -7.54
CA HIS A 138 -5.62 -5.35 -6.60
C HIS A 138 -6.04 -5.11 -5.16
N TRP A 139 -6.30 -3.85 -4.79
CA TRP A 139 -6.78 -3.50 -3.46
C TRP A 139 -8.20 -4.05 -3.21
N ILE A 140 -9.15 -3.83 -4.14
CA ILE A 140 -10.51 -4.39 -4.09
C ILE A 140 -10.45 -5.91 -4.01
N ALA A 141 -9.74 -6.56 -4.94
CA ALA A 141 -9.66 -8.02 -4.99
C ALA A 141 -9.09 -8.61 -3.69
N ARG A 142 -8.16 -7.92 -3.03
CA ARG A 142 -7.66 -8.32 -1.71
C ARG A 142 -8.72 -8.22 -0.61
N LEU A 143 -9.51 -7.14 -0.59
CA LEU A 143 -10.61 -6.99 0.37
C LEU A 143 -11.67 -8.09 0.20
N GLU A 144 -12.03 -8.40 -1.04
CA GLU A 144 -13.00 -9.45 -1.38
C GLU A 144 -12.47 -10.84 -1.01
N ARG A 145 -11.24 -11.19 -1.42
CA ARG A 145 -10.61 -12.48 -1.08
C ARG A 145 -10.54 -12.71 0.43
N GLN A 146 -10.35 -11.65 1.21
CA GLN A 146 -10.31 -11.72 2.67
C GLN A 146 -11.67 -11.45 3.34
N ALA A 147 -12.74 -11.27 2.56
CA ALA A 147 -14.09 -10.97 3.05
C ALA A 147 -14.12 -9.84 4.10
N LEU A 148 -13.27 -8.82 3.91
CA LEU A 148 -13.03 -7.73 4.86
C LEU A 148 -14.03 -6.57 4.74
N ALA A 149 -14.73 -6.47 3.61
CA ALA A 149 -15.66 -5.39 3.34
C ALA A 149 -16.80 -5.85 2.42
N ASP A 150 -17.89 -5.09 2.46
CA ASP A 150 -18.92 -5.07 1.43
C ASP A 150 -18.59 -3.91 0.47
N ILE A 151 -18.57 -4.20 -0.84
CA ILE A 151 -18.14 -3.26 -1.88
C ILE A 151 -19.28 -3.10 -2.88
N GLU A 152 -19.62 -1.86 -3.18
CA GLU A 152 -20.57 -1.46 -4.22
C GLU A 152 -19.87 -0.50 -5.18
N ILE A 153 -20.01 -0.72 -6.47
CA ILE A 153 -19.41 0.12 -7.52
C ILE A 153 -20.55 0.73 -8.34
N GLU A 154 -20.57 2.06 -8.39
CA GLU A 154 -21.51 2.85 -9.18
C GLU A 154 -20.76 3.52 -10.35
N GLU A 155 -21.19 3.23 -11.57
CA GLU A 155 -20.73 3.96 -12.76
C GLU A 155 -21.36 5.36 -12.81
N THR A 156 -20.55 6.35 -13.16
CA THR A 156 -20.95 7.75 -13.29
C THR A 156 -20.46 8.30 -14.63
N PHE A 157 -20.89 9.51 -14.99
CA PHE A 157 -20.48 10.13 -16.24
C PHE A 157 -18.98 10.52 -16.32
N ALA A 158 -18.25 10.49 -15.19
CA ALA A 158 -16.86 10.96 -15.10
C ALA A 158 -15.90 9.90 -14.51
N GLY A 159 -16.36 8.66 -14.37
CA GLY A 159 -15.63 7.57 -13.72
C GLY A 159 -16.53 6.77 -12.79
N GLU A 160 -15.95 6.19 -11.75
CA GLU A 160 -16.68 5.31 -10.83
C GLU A 160 -16.59 5.75 -9.37
N LEU A 161 -17.69 5.54 -8.67
CA LEU A 161 -17.77 5.68 -7.23
C LEU A 161 -17.77 4.29 -6.58
N ILE A 162 -16.71 3.98 -5.84
CA ILE A 162 -16.55 2.71 -5.12
C ILE A 162 -16.89 2.95 -3.65
N SER A 163 -17.99 2.37 -3.18
CA SER A 163 -18.44 2.44 -1.79
C SER A 163 -18.00 1.19 -1.04
N VAL A 164 -17.28 1.37 0.06
CA VAL A 164 -16.70 0.29 0.86
C VAL A 164 -17.15 0.42 2.30
N ARG A 165 -17.88 -0.60 2.76
CA ARG A 165 -18.26 -0.78 4.16
C ARG A 165 -17.38 -1.87 4.76
N PHE A 166 -16.45 -1.50 5.62
CA PHE A 166 -15.56 -2.47 6.24
C PHE A 166 -16.33 -3.30 7.27
N ARG A 167 -16.07 -4.61 7.32
CA ARG A 167 -16.61 -5.51 8.35
C ARG A 167 -15.72 -5.56 9.59
N GLN A 168 -14.43 -5.25 9.40
CA GLN A 168 -13.43 -5.16 10.45
C GLN A 168 -12.57 -3.93 10.22
N THR A 169 -12.07 -3.32 11.29
CA THR A 169 -11.30 -2.07 11.19
C THR A 169 -9.93 -2.21 11.83
N ASP A 170 -8.99 -1.39 11.35
CA ASP A 170 -7.71 -1.22 12.03
C ASP A 170 -7.93 -0.49 13.37
N PRO A 171 -7.35 -0.97 14.49
CA PRO A 171 -7.61 -0.41 15.82
C PRO A 171 -7.09 1.01 16.00
N GLU A 172 -6.11 1.45 15.20
CA GLU A 172 -5.57 2.80 15.28
C GLU A 172 -6.43 3.80 14.52
N THR A 173 -6.90 3.42 13.33
CA THR A 173 -7.61 4.34 12.41
C THR A 173 -9.14 4.23 12.47
N GLN A 174 -9.66 3.04 12.80
CA GLN A 174 -11.08 2.71 12.89
C GLN A 174 -11.90 3.23 11.69
N VAL A 175 -11.39 3.02 10.47
CA VAL A 175 -12.11 3.36 9.23
C VAL A 175 -13.31 2.42 9.09
N SER A 176 -14.54 2.92 9.20
CA SER A 176 -15.76 2.10 9.06
C SER A 176 -16.33 2.13 7.64
N HIS A 177 -16.30 3.30 7.01
CA HIS A 177 -16.78 3.54 5.66
C HIS A 177 -15.76 4.33 4.87
N LEU A 178 -15.67 4.00 3.59
CA LEU A 178 -14.78 4.61 2.62
C LEU A 178 -15.49 4.67 1.27
N TRP A 179 -15.54 5.86 0.68
CA TRP A 179 -16.00 6.06 -0.68
C TRP A 179 -14.81 6.55 -1.50
N ILE A 180 -14.57 5.94 -2.66
CA ILE A 180 -13.43 6.26 -3.52
C ILE A 180 -13.96 6.72 -4.87
N ALA A 181 -13.46 7.86 -5.33
CA ALA A 181 -13.57 8.31 -6.71
C ALA A 181 -12.44 7.69 -7.54
N ARG A 182 -12.81 6.95 -8.58
CA ARG A 182 -11.92 6.49 -9.66
C ARG A 182 -12.23 7.30 -10.92
N PRO A 183 -11.54 8.42 -11.20
CA PRO A 183 -11.82 9.24 -12.38
C PRO A 183 -11.54 8.47 -13.67
N GLU A 184 -12.35 8.66 -14.71
CA GLU A 184 -12.07 8.10 -16.04
C GLU A 184 -10.82 8.75 -16.68
N ALA A 185 -10.61 10.04 -16.38
CA ALA A 185 -9.44 10.80 -16.79
C ALA A 185 -8.15 10.24 -16.15
N ALA A 186 -7.00 10.52 -16.79
CA ALA A 186 -5.69 10.24 -16.24
C ALA A 186 -5.36 11.22 -15.08
N ALA A 187 -5.92 10.92 -13.92
CA ALA A 187 -5.86 11.76 -12.73
C ALA A 187 -5.77 10.92 -11.46
N TRP A 188 -5.43 11.54 -10.33
CA TRP A 188 -5.39 10.83 -9.06
C TRP A 188 -6.78 10.41 -8.56
N PRO A 189 -6.90 9.30 -7.81
CA PRO A 189 -8.11 8.99 -7.08
C PRO A 189 -8.26 9.91 -5.87
N ALA A 190 -9.49 10.03 -5.37
CA ALA A 190 -9.79 10.67 -4.09
C ALA A 190 -10.67 9.75 -3.26
N ALA A 191 -10.66 9.94 -1.95
CA ALA A 191 -11.51 9.18 -1.05
C ALA A 191 -12.13 10.04 0.04
N LEU A 192 -13.38 9.74 0.39
CA LEU A 192 -14.00 10.22 1.60
C LEU A 192 -14.06 9.08 2.61
N SER A 193 -13.65 9.31 3.85
CA SER A 193 -13.72 8.28 4.89
C SER A 193 -14.30 8.79 6.20
N VAL A 194 -14.92 7.85 6.93
CA VAL A 194 -15.36 8.01 8.31
C VAL A 194 -14.37 7.28 9.21
N THR A 195 -13.71 8.02 10.10
CA THR A 195 -12.62 7.51 10.94
C THR A 195 -12.80 7.88 12.40
N SER A 196 -12.29 7.05 13.30
CA SER A 196 -12.31 7.27 14.75
C SER A 196 -10.92 6.97 15.32
N GLU A 197 -9.97 7.86 15.04
CA GLU A 197 -8.56 7.62 15.35
C GLU A 197 -8.28 7.59 16.85
N ARG A 198 -7.56 6.56 17.31
CA ARG A 198 -7.26 6.34 18.73
C ARG A 198 -6.55 7.53 19.39
N GLN A 199 -5.55 8.11 18.72
CA GLN A 199 -4.79 9.24 19.25
C GLN A 199 -5.66 10.51 19.40
N LEU A 200 -6.51 10.79 18.41
CA LEU A 200 -7.41 11.95 18.45
C LEU A 200 -8.49 11.77 19.52
N ASN A 201 -9.00 10.55 19.69
CA ASN A 201 -9.92 10.21 20.75
C ASN A 201 -9.30 10.34 22.14
N ALA A 202 -8.04 9.92 22.31
CA ALA A 202 -7.30 10.11 23.56
C ALA A 202 -7.15 11.60 23.88
N LEU A 203 -6.74 12.42 22.91
CA LEU A 203 -6.61 13.87 23.09
C LEU A 203 -7.97 14.53 23.40
N PHE A 204 -9.05 14.07 22.76
CA PHE A 204 -10.39 14.59 23.01
C PHE A 204 -10.85 14.26 24.45
N ARG A 205 -10.66 13.02 24.91
CA ARG A 205 -11.01 12.61 26.28
C ARG A 205 -10.20 13.35 27.34
N LEU A 206 -8.93 13.65 27.08
CA LEU A 206 -8.13 14.49 28.00
C LEU A 206 -8.72 15.90 28.18
N ARG A 207 -9.43 16.43 27.17
CA ARG A 207 -10.04 17.77 27.22
C ARG A 207 -11.50 17.76 27.67
N ALA A 208 -12.28 16.76 27.26
CA ALA A 208 -13.71 16.68 27.47
C ALA A 208 -14.12 15.77 28.64
N GLY A 209 -13.17 15.10 29.29
CA GLY A 209 -13.38 14.13 30.37
C GLY A 209 -13.36 12.68 29.89
N GLU A 210 -13.01 11.76 30.79
CA GLU A 210 -12.83 10.33 30.47
C GLU A 210 -14.10 9.65 29.93
N GLY A 211 -15.28 10.12 30.34
CA GLY A 211 -16.58 9.62 29.88
C GLY A 211 -16.99 10.11 28.49
N ALA A 212 -16.18 10.94 27.82
CA ALA A 212 -16.52 11.47 26.51
C ALA A 212 -16.57 10.35 25.44
N LYS A 213 -17.67 10.35 24.67
CA LYS A 213 -17.86 9.47 23.51
C LYS A 213 -16.75 9.69 22.48
N ALA A 214 -16.39 8.62 21.76
CA ALA A 214 -15.39 8.70 20.70
C ALA A 214 -15.83 9.68 19.60
N LEU A 215 -14.87 10.42 19.06
CA LEU A 215 -15.07 11.42 18.02
C LEU A 215 -14.81 10.81 16.64
N ARG A 216 -15.84 10.87 15.81
CA ARG A 216 -15.82 10.48 14.42
C ARG A 216 -15.45 11.68 13.56
N HIS A 217 -14.58 11.43 12.59
CA HIS A 217 -14.12 12.40 11.61
C HIS A 217 -14.55 11.97 10.22
N VAL A 218 -15.19 12.89 9.51
CA VAL A 218 -15.44 12.77 8.08
C VAL A 218 -14.35 13.55 7.36
N ARG A 219 -13.56 12.87 6.52
CA ARG A 219 -12.41 13.46 5.84
C ARG A 219 -12.43 13.15 4.36
N LEU A 220 -12.18 14.17 3.55
CA LEU A 220 -11.86 14.04 2.13
C LEU A 220 -10.34 14.01 1.98
N TYR A 221 -9.84 12.97 1.35
CA TYR A 221 -8.46 12.75 0.95
C TYR A 221 -8.37 12.83 -0.57
N ARG A 222 -7.61 13.79 -1.05
CA ARG A 222 -7.02 13.80 -2.39
C ARG A 222 -5.57 13.32 -2.25
N CYS A 223 -4.90 12.97 -3.34
CA CYS A 223 -3.54 12.45 -3.26
C CYS A 223 -2.56 13.41 -2.54
N ARG A 224 -2.69 14.72 -2.72
CA ARG A 224 -1.79 15.71 -2.09
C ARG A 224 -2.48 16.63 -1.07
N ALA A 225 -3.78 16.48 -0.86
CA ALA A 225 -4.54 17.36 0.02
C ALA A 225 -5.52 16.59 0.90
N ARG A 226 -5.74 17.07 2.11
CA ARG A 226 -6.72 16.52 3.05
C ARG A 226 -7.59 17.62 3.61
N LYS A 227 -8.90 17.41 3.61
CA LYS A 227 -9.88 18.32 4.21
C LYS A 227 -10.73 17.58 5.24
N VAL A 228 -10.88 18.16 6.43
CA VAL A 228 -11.86 17.68 7.42
C VAL A 228 -13.20 18.33 7.10
N LEU A 229 -14.22 17.52 6.84
CA LEU A 229 -15.55 17.99 6.49
C LEU A 229 -16.44 18.10 7.72
N ALA A 230 -16.36 17.12 8.62
CA ALA A 230 -17.15 17.12 9.85
C ALA A 230 -16.39 16.42 10.99
N ARG A 231 -16.79 16.79 12.22
CA ARG A 231 -16.35 16.19 13.48
C ARG A 231 -17.60 16.01 14.35
N THR A 232 -17.89 14.79 14.76
CA THR A 232 -19.07 14.53 15.60
C THR A 232 -18.81 13.36 16.55
N ASN A 233 -19.42 13.41 17.72
CA ASN A 233 -19.50 12.30 18.67
C ASN A 233 -20.88 11.61 18.65
N GLU A 234 -21.75 12.03 17.72
CA GLU A 234 -23.05 11.43 17.46
C GLU A 234 -22.93 10.33 16.40
N PRO A 235 -23.86 9.35 16.40
CA PRO A 235 -23.99 8.41 15.30
C PRO A 235 -24.22 9.17 13.99
N ILE A 236 -23.54 8.75 12.94
CA ILE A 236 -23.72 9.32 11.61
C ILE A 236 -24.63 8.35 10.85
N GLY A 237 -25.74 8.86 10.30
CA GLY A 237 -26.65 8.04 9.49
C GLY A 237 -26.01 7.64 8.15
N ASP A 238 -26.09 6.36 7.81
CA ASP A 238 -25.50 5.81 6.57
C ASP A 238 -26.05 6.52 5.31
N GLY A 239 -27.34 6.87 5.29
CA GLY A 239 -28.01 7.50 4.14
C GLY A 239 -27.51 8.92 3.83
N ASP A 240 -27.41 9.79 4.83
CA ASP A 240 -26.97 11.18 4.65
C ASP A 240 -25.50 11.25 4.21
N MET A 241 -24.67 10.33 4.73
CA MET A 241 -23.27 10.23 4.34
C MET A 241 -23.07 9.71 2.94
N ASN A 242 -23.83 8.70 2.52
CA ASN A 242 -23.79 8.22 1.15
C ASN A 242 -24.11 9.33 0.16
N ALA A 243 -25.16 10.11 0.43
CA ALA A 243 -25.54 11.24 -0.43
C ALA A 243 -24.43 12.32 -0.48
N ALA A 244 -23.87 12.70 0.67
CA ALA A 244 -22.79 13.68 0.74
C ALA A 244 -21.50 13.20 0.05
N ALA A 245 -21.14 11.93 0.23
CA ALA A 245 -19.98 11.32 -0.40
C ALA A 245 -20.14 11.26 -1.91
N ARG A 246 -21.30 10.79 -2.39
CA ARG A 246 -21.64 10.74 -3.81
C ARG A 246 -21.55 12.12 -4.46
N ALA A 247 -22.20 13.13 -3.88
CA ALA A 247 -22.15 14.49 -4.40
C ALA A 247 -20.71 15.05 -4.46
N SER A 248 -19.93 14.86 -3.39
CA SER A 248 -18.56 15.40 -3.29
C SER A 248 -17.58 14.72 -4.24
N LEU A 249 -17.69 13.41 -4.39
CA LEU A 249 -16.76 12.60 -5.18
C LEU A 249 -17.10 12.60 -6.66
N ILE A 250 -18.38 12.69 -7.04
CA ILE A 250 -18.76 12.95 -8.44
C ILE A 250 -18.27 14.33 -8.88
N ALA A 251 -18.43 15.36 -8.04
CA ALA A 251 -17.90 16.68 -8.34
C ALA A 251 -16.37 16.67 -8.49
N TYR A 252 -15.67 15.85 -7.70
CA TYR A 252 -14.23 15.64 -7.88
C TYR A 252 -13.88 14.97 -9.21
N MET A 253 -14.59 13.91 -9.60
CA MET A 253 -14.30 13.20 -10.86
C MET A 253 -14.52 14.07 -12.09
N ALA A 254 -15.42 15.06 -12.02
CA ALA A 254 -15.64 16.02 -13.10
C ALA A 254 -14.47 17.02 -13.29
N ASP A 255 -13.66 17.25 -12.25
CA ASP A 255 -12.46 18.10 -12.28
C ASP A 255 -11.40 17.52 -11.32
N PRO A 256 -10.78 16.38 -11.68
CA PRO A 256 -9.91 15.64 -10.78
C PRO A 256 -8.50 16.23 -10.76
N ASP A 257 -7.70 15.84 -9.77
CA ASP A 257 -6.31 16.34 -9.69
C ASP A 257 -5.45 15.64 -10.76
N VAL A 258 -5.16 16.35 -11.86
CA VAL A 258 -4.28 15.90 -12.94
C VAL A 258 -2.85 16.35 -12.65
N PRO A 259 -1.89 15.43 -12.47
CA PRO A 259 -0.50 15.81 -12.20
C PRO A 259 0.16 16.48 -13.40
N ALA A 260 1.05 17.44 -13.15
CA ALA A 260 1.83 18.08 -14.20
C ALA A 260 3.00 17.17 -14.63
N PRO A 261 3.40 17.18 -15.92
CA PRO A 261 4.63 16.53 -16.34
C PRO A 261 5.86 17.27 -15.80
N GLY A 262 6.98 16.56 -15.68
CA GLY A 262 8.28 17.12 -15.31
C GLY A 262 8.66 17.00 -13.83
N GLU A 263 7.74 16.64 -12.94
CA GLU A 263 8.03 16.36 -11.54
C GLU A 263 7.27 15.11 -11.05
N VAL A 264 7.91 14.32 -10.19
CA VAL A 264 7.25 13.18 -9.55
C VAL A 264 6.29 13.68 -8.47
N GLU A 265 5.01 13.75 -8.79
CA GLU A 265 3.96 14.12 -7.86
C GLU A 265 3.34 12.88 -7.17
N ALA A 266 4.04 12.32 -6.18
CA ALA A 266 3.57 11.13 -5.46
C ALA A 266 2.25 11.35 -4.68
N CYS A 267 1.43 10.30 -4.59
CA CYS A 267 0.21 10.30 -3.80
C CYS A 267 0.50 10.13 -2.31
N LEU A 268 0.52 11.23 -1.55
CA LEU A 268 0.87 11.26 -0.11
C LEU A 268 -0.16 10.61 0.81
N PHE A 269 -1.40 10.48 0.35
CA PHE A 269 -2.50 9.90 1.12
C PHE A 269 -2.96 8.54 0.58
N ASP A 270 -2.11 7.86 -0.19
CA ASP A 270 -2.35 6.51 -0.72
C ASP A 270 -2.85 5.54 0.37
N GLY A 271 -2.21 5.48 1.54
CA GLY A 271 -2.62 4.61 2.64
C GLY A 271 -3.93 5.01 3.33
N ARG A 272 -4.49 6.19 3.00
CA ARG A 272 -5.82 6.65 3.44
C ARG A 272 -6.88 6.47 2.38
N ILE A 273 -6.50 6.50 1.10
CA ILE A 273 -7.36 6.22 -0.05
C ILE A 273 -7.53 4.70 -0.22
N LEU A 274 -6.44 3.93 -0.12
CA LEU A 274 -6.35 2.47 -0.26
C LEU A 274 -5.76 1.84 1.01
N PRO A 275 -6.47 1.87 2.15
CA PRO A 275 -5.94 1.40 3.43
C PRO A 275 -5.57 -0.09 3.42
N LYS A 276 -4.42 -0.42 4.02
CA LYS A 276 -3.98 -1.80 4.27
C LYS A 276 -4.76 -2.35 5.47
N VAL A 277 -5.84 -3.09 5.24
CA VAL A 277 -6.59 -3.81 6.28
C VAL A 277 -6.17 -5.28 6.30
N SER A 278 -5.93 -5.83 7.49
CA SER A 278 -5.52 -7.23 7.69
C SER A 278 -6.30 -7.88 8.82
N ARG A 279 -6.82 -9.08 8.58
CA ARG A 279 -7.50 -9.91 9.61
C ARG A 279 -6.67 -10.13 10.87
N ALA A 280 -5.34 -10.16 10.76
CA ALA A 280 -4.46 -10.45 11.89
C ALA A 280 -4.37 -9.29 12.89
N ARG A 281 -4.72 -8.06 12.48
CA ARG A 281 -4.63 -6.85 13.31
C ARG A 281 -5.98 -6.16 13.51
N SER A 282 -7.01 -6.55 12.77
CA SER A 282 -8.29 -5.88 12.77
C SER A 282 -9.16 -6.27 13.95
N ILE A 283 -10.01 -5.33 14.37
CA ILE A 283 -11.04 -5.53 15.38
C ILE A 283 -12.44 -5.46 14.74
N PRO A 284 -13.44 -6.18 15.28
CA PRO A 284 -14.83 -6.00 14.86
C PRO A 284 -15.27 -4.54 15.02
N LEU A 285 -16.14 -4.07 14.12
CA LEU A 285 -16.83 -2.79 14.32
C LEU A 285 -17.69 -2.87 15.60
N GLN A 286 -17.53 -1.90 16.49
CA GLN A 286 -18.35 -1.71 17.69
C GLN A 286 -19.50 -0.75 17.43
#